data_AF-A0A9R0YA88-F1
#
_entry.id   AF-A0A9R0YA88-F1
#
_cell.length_a   1.000
_cell.length_b   1.000
_cell.length_c   1.000
_cell.angle_alpha   90.00
_cell.angle_beta   90.00
_cell.angle_gamma   90.00
#
_symmetry.space_group_name_H-M   'P 1'
#
loop_
_entity.id
_entity.type
_entity.pdbx_description
1 polymer ?
#
loop_
_entity_poly.entity_id
_entity_poly.type
_entity_poly.pdbx_seq_one_letter_code
_entity_poly.pdbx_strand_id
1 'polypeptide(L)'
;MSFGLPLNGEGDDKCLSVLNSVEETISRQLRACKSQALSKKKTLEEFESLQDNPELEEGYCRALLCRLRFRKHFHHVVTCMRKPQGRGLDLARKHVTSCLAELSLMLKSQEFLKSRSDITSQKGDESCTTASGCCPIGFDVSLNSRLLSPAPPRAVQILAWSDAIRYFEKLLHDLDIICALSLDPVLENVLHFIAQFQKSVPDLVPRAFLQTLLVQDGKLYGRDLFCDVISRALSLPDIIGDKEFQSNEFVVQLGQLVINLLKILCTNTAWQRRKLGKSLQDWSTISIQLELALKREFGETRNVLADEVSLVSSACCSS
;
A
#
# COMPACT_ATOMS: atom_id res chain seq x y z
N MET A 1 -7.92 -9.24 -12.44
CA MET A 1 -8.52 -9.86 -13.64
C MET A 1 -8.94 -8.74 -14.56
N SER A 2 -8.34 -8.63 -15.75
CA SER A 2 -8.61 -7.56 -16.72
C SER A 2 -9.72 -7.93 -17.71
N PHE A 3 -10.60 -8.89 -17.40
CA PHE A 3 -11.65 -9.39 -18.31
C PHE A 3 -11.12 -9.78 -19.72
N GLY A 4 -9.86 -10.24 -19.79
CA GLY A 4 -9.21 -10.55 -21.07
C GLY A 4 -8.79 -9.33 -21.89
N LEU A 5 -8.96 -8.11 -21.38
CA LEU A 5 -8.47 -6.91 -22.04
C LEU A 5 -6.93 -6.92 -22.05
N PRO A 6 -6.31 -6.84 -23.26
CA PRO A 6 -4.86 -6.74 -23.40
C PRO A 6 -4.46 -5.29 -23.09
N LEU A 7 -4.52 -4.92 -21.81
CA LEU A 7 -3.92 -3.68 -21.35
C LEU A 7 -2.41 -3.90 -21.39
N ASN A 8 -1.76 -3.37 -22.43
CA ASN A 8 -0.30 -3.34 -22.52
C ASN A 8 0.23 -2.66 -21.25
N GLY A 9 1.25 -3.26 -20.62
CA GLY A 9 1.73 -2.89 -19.28
C GLY A 9 2.38 -1.50 -19.17
N GLU A 10 2.51 -0.77 -20.28
CA GLU A 10 2.90 0.63 -20.27
C GLU A 10 1.70 1.46 -19.83
N GLY A 11 1.72 1.88 -18.56
CA GLY A 11 0.77 2.87 -18.06
C GLY A 11 0.83 4.14 -18.89
N ASP A 12 -0.27 4.88 -18.96
CA ASP A 12 -0.29 6.15 -19.67
C ASP A 12 0.54 7.21 -18.92
N ASP A 13 1.79 7.40 -19.35
CA ASP A 13 2.69 8.45 -18.85
C ASP A 13 2.07 9.85 -18.98
N LYS A 14 1.06 10.03 -19.84
CA LYS A 14 0.37 11.31 -20.04
C LYS A 14 -0.75 11.55 -19.04
N CYS A 15 -1.20 10.55 -18.29
CA CYS A 15 -2.33 10.69 -17.36
C CYS A 15 -2.17 11.88 -16.40
N LEU A 16 -0.98 12.04 -15.80
CA LEU A 16 -0.68 13.18 -14.93
C LEU A 16 -0.67 14.52 -15.67
N SER A 17 -0.14 14.56 -16.90
CA SER A 17 -0.12 15.79 -17.72
C SER A 17 -1.55 16.24 -18.06
N VAL A 18 -2.43 15.31 -18.43
CA VAL A 18 -3.83 15.58 -18.71
C VAL A 18 -4.56 16.06 -17.46
N LEU A 19 -4.39 15.38 -16.32
CA LEU A 19 -4.99 15.82 -15.05
C LEU A 19 -4.54 17.23 -14.66
N ASN A 20 -3.25 17.56 -14.82
CA ASN A 20 -2.72 18.90 -14.54
C ASN A 20 -3.31 19.96 -15.47
N SER A 21 -3.43 19.66 -16.78
CA SER A 21 -4.02 20.59 -17.75
C SER A 21 -5.48 20.91 -17.42
N VAL A 22 -6.27 19.88 -17.09
CA VAL A 22 -7.68 20.07 -16.71
C VAL A 22 -7.78 20.82 -15.37
N GLU A 23 -6.98 20.45 -14.37
CA GLU A 23 -6.97 21.16 -13.08
C GLU A 23 -6.62 22.64 -13.23
N GLU A 24 -5.61 23.00 -14.03
CA GLU A 24 -5.23 24.39 -14.25
C GLU A 24 -6.34 25.17 -14.96
N THR A 25 -7.00 24.54 -15.93
CA THR A 25 -8.14 25.13 -16.65
C THR A 25 -9.28 25.48 -15.70
N ILE A 26 -9.74 24.51 -14.90
CA ILE A 26 -10.81 24.75 -13.92
C ILE A 26 -10.34 25.70 -12.80
N SER A 27 -9.05 25.69 -12.44
CA SER A 27 -8.50 26.63 -11.45
C SER A 27 -8.47 28.07 -11.95
N ARG A 28 -8.21 28.29 -13.25
CA ARG A 28 -8.33 29.62 -13.89
C ARG A 28 -9.79 30.08 -13.95
N GLN A 29 -10.70 29.19 -14.33
CA GLN A 29 -12.14 29.46 -14.35
C GLN A 29 -12.67 29.83 -12.96
N LEU A 30 -12.30 29.10 -11.91
CA LEU A 30 -12.66 29.43 -10.53
C LEU A 30 -12.13 30.81 -10.10
N ARG A 31 -10.89 31.16 -10.48
CA ARG A 31 -10.32 32.48 -10.21
C ARG A 31 -11.11 33.57 -10.93
N ALA A 32 -11.45 33.37 -12.20
CA ALA A 32 -12.25 34.30 -12.98
C ALA A 32 -13.65 34.53 -12.38
N CYS A 33 -14.33 33.47 -11.92
CA CYS A 33 -15.62 33.58 -11.24
C CYS A 33 -15.54 34.47 -9.99
N LYS A 34 -14.51 34.28 -9.16
CA LYS A 34 -14.28 35.10 -7.95
C LYS A 34 -13.97 36.55 -8.27
N SER A 35 -13.17 36.79 -9.31
CA SER A 35 -12.84 38.15 -9.75
C SER A 35 -14.05 38.89 -10.32
N GLN A 36 -14.97 38.20 -11.00
CA GLN A 36 -16.22 38.79 -11.50
C GLN A 36 -17.22 39.10 -10.39
N ALA A 37 -17.29 38.27 -9.34
CA ALA A 37 -18.07 38.61 -8.15
C ALA A 37 -17.58 39.91 -7.48
N LEU A 38 -16.29 40.23 -7.63
CA LEU A 38 -15.65 41.45 -7.08
C LEU A 38 -15.69 42.65 -8.04
N SER A 39 -15.74 42.41 -9.35
CA SER A 39 -15.70 43.44 -10.40
C SER A 39 -16.77 43.13 -11.43
N LYS A 40 -17.86 43.92 -11.46
CA LYS A 40 -19.01 43.82 -12.37
C LYS A 40 -18.68 44.05 -13.87
N LYS A 41 -17.54 43.55 -14.38
CA LYS A 41 -17.09 43.74 -15.76
C LYS A 41 -16.68 42.42 -16.40
N LYS A 42 -17.18 42.28 -17.62
CA LYS A 42 -17.32 41.12 -18.50
C LYS A 42 -15.98 40.64 -19.06
N THR A 43 -15.66 39.36 -18.88
CA THR A 43 -14.88 38.51 -19.82
C THR A 43 -14.95 37.06 -19.32
N LEU A 44 -15.92 36.30 -19.84
CA LEU A 44 -16.03 34.84 -19.66
C LEU A 44 -15.95 34.10 -21.01
N GLU A 45 -15.63 34.80 -22.10
CA GLU A 45 -15.64 34.24 -23.46
C GLU A 45 -14.48 33.25 -23.72
N GLU A 46 -13.51 33.15 -22.81
CA GLU A 46 -12.35 32.25 -22.93
C GLU A 46 -12.57 30.87 -22.29
N PHE A 47 -13.61 30.69 -21.46
CA PHE A 47 -13.87 29.43 -20.75
C PHE A 47 -15.22 28.84 -21.14
N GLU A 48 -15.23 27.54 -21.46
CA GLU A 48 -16.47 26.78 -21.59
C GLU A 48 -17.10 26.63 -20.19
N SER A 49 -18.33 27.13 -20.03
CA SER A 49 -19.04 27.07 -18.75
C SER A 49 -19.38 25.63 -18.40
N LEU A 50 -19.24 25.25 -17.13
CA LEU A 50 -19.59 23.90 -16.68
C LEU A 50 -21.10 23.64 -16.68
N GLN A 51 -21.89 24.71 -16.76
CA GLN A 51 -23.34 24.71 -16.68
C GLN A 51 -23.93 26.05 -17.14
N ASP A 52 -25.26 26.14 -17.27
CA ASP A 52 -25.94 27.26 -17.94
C ASP A 52 -26.18 28.50 -17.06
N ASN A 53 -26.25 28.35 -15.73
CA ASN A 53 -26.52 29.41 -14.76
C ASN A 53 -25.23 29.97 -14.10
N PRO A 54 -24.70 31.13 -14.51
CA PRO A 54 -23.43 31.68 -14.01
C PRO A 54 -23.28 31.75 -12.48
N GLU A 55 -24.38 31.89 -11.72
CA GLU A 55 -24.33 31.96 -10.25
C GLU A 55 -23.85 30.65 -9.60
N LEU A 56 -24.01 29.52 -10.28
CA LEU A 56 -23.61 28.21 -9.77
C LEU A 56 -22.17 27.82 -10.15
N GLU A 57 -21.55 28.57 -11.06
CA GLU A 57 -20.29 28.21 -11.70
C GLU A 57 -19.15 28.03 -10.69
N GLU A 58 -19.08 28.92 -9.68
CA GLU A 58 -18.10 28.82 -8.60
C GLU A 58 -18.24 27.50 -7.83
N GLY A 59 -19.48 27.10 -7.51
CA GLY A 59 -19.77 25.89 -6.75
C GLY A 59 -19.38 24.63 -7.52
N TYR A 60 -19.72 24.56 -8.80
CA TYR A 60 -19.33 23.44 -9.68
C TYR A 60 -17.82 23.37 -9.89
N CYS A 61 -17.14 24.51 -10.11
CA CYS A 61 -15.68 24.55 -10.22
C CYS A 61 -15.02 24.00 -8.95
N ARG A 62 -15.47 24.43 -7.75
CA ARG A 62 -14.94 23.93 -6.47
C ARG A 62 -15.16 22.44 -6.30
N ALA A 63 -16.37 21.97 -6.61
CA ALA A 63 -16.74 20.56 -6.50
C ALA A 63 -15.93 19.69 -7.47
N LEU A 64 -15.65 20.16 -8.68
CA LEU A 64 -14.85 19.43 -9.65
C LEU A 64 -13.36 19.43 -9.28
N LEU A 65 -12.83 20.58 -8.85
CA LEU A 65 -11.42 20.73 -8.48
C LEU A 65 -11.01 19.79 -7.36
N CYS A 66 -11.81 19.66 -6.29
CA CYS A 66 -11.43 18.76 -5.20
C CYS A 66 -11.36 17.30 -5.64
N ARG A 67 -12.25 16.87 -6.54
CA ARG A 67 -12.22 15.53 -7.13
C ARG A 67 -11.00 15.30 -8.03
N LEU A 68 -10.63 16.30 -8.85
CA LEU A 68 -9.45 16.23 -9.72
C LEU A 68 -8.16 16.19 -8.89
N ARG A 69 -8.03 17.09 -7.91
CA ARG A 69 -6.87 17.15 -7.01
C ARG A 69 -6.73 15.91 -6.16
N PHE A 70 -7.83 15.39 -5.64
CA PHE A 70 -7.84 14.10 -4.96
C PHE A 70 -7.24 12.99 -5.84
N ARG A 71 -7.71 12.84 -7.08
CA ARG A 71 -7.19 11.81 -8.01
C ARG A 71 -5.70 12.01 -8.30
N LYS A 72 -5.27 13.25 -8.53
CA LYS A 72 -3.87 13.59 -8.75
C LYS A 72 -3.00 13.22 -7.55
N HIS A 73 -3.41 13.64 -6.34
CA HIS A 73 -2.68 13.33 -5.11
C HIS A 73 -2.68 11.83 -4.81
N PHE A 74 -3.81 11.14 -5.01
CA PHE A 74 -3.91 9.70 -4.81
C PHE A 74 -2.99 8.92 -5.76
N HIS A 75 -2.91 9.34 -7.03
CA HIS A 75 -1.93 8.82 -7.97
C HIS A 75 -0.49 9.04 -7.46
N HIS A 76 -0.19 10.21 -6.91
CA HIS A 76 1.12 10.47 -6.29
C HIS A 76 1.38 9.60 -5.06
N VAL A 77 0.40 9.33 -4.20
CA VAL A 77 0.54 8.38 -3.08
C VAL A 77 0.97 7.01 -3.60
N VAL A 78 0.21 6.46 -4.55
CA VAL A 78 0.48 5.13 -5.13
C VAL A 78 1.85 5.05 -5.81
N THR A 79 2.23 6.07 -6.60
CA THR A 79 3.52 6.09 -7.30
C THR A 79 4.70 6.31 -6.36
N CYS A 80 4.54 7.15 -5.33
CA CYS A 80 5.59 7.37 -4.33
C CYS A 80 5.82 6.14 -3.47
N MET A 81 4.76 5.46 -3.01
CA MET A 81 4.88 4.23 -2.21
C MET A 81 5.51 3.06 -2.99
N ARG A 82 5.44 3.08 -4.33
CA ARG A 82 6.11 2.09 -5.20
C ARG A 82 7.61 2.36 -5.39
N LYS A 83 8.13 3.52 -4.98
CA LYS A 83 9.56 3.80 -5.11
C LYS A 83 10.35 2.80 -4.27
N PRO A 84 11.45 2.24 -4.82
CA PRO A 84 12.23 1.23 -4.12
C PRO A 84 12.84 1.81 -2.85
N GLN A 85 13.08 0.93 -1.87
CA GLN A 85 13.76 1.28 -0.62
C GLN A 85 13.04 2.33 0.24
N GLY A 86 11.73 2.49 0.06
CA GLY A 86 10.93 3.45 0.83
C GLY A 86 11.27 4.92 0.53
N ARG A 87 12.01 5.22 -0.54
CA ARG A 87 12.44 6.59 -0.90
C ARG A 87 11.30 7.57 -1.17
N GLY A 88 10.07 7.07 -1.31
CA GLY A 88 8.89 7.90 -1.54
C GLY A 88 7.96 8.06 -0.33
N LEU A 89 8.22 7.44 0.82
CA LEU A 89 7.26 7.40 1.94
C LEU A 89 6.94 8.81 2.49
N ASP A 90 7.94 9.68 2.69
CA ASP A 90 7.71 11.04 3.18
C ASP A 90 6.87 11.89 2.23
N LEU A 91 7.12 11.75 0.92
CA LEU A 91 6.37 12.46 -0.11
C LEU A 91 4.95 11.88 -0.26
N ALA A 92 4.81 10.56 -0.16
CA ALA A 92 3.50 9.90 -0.12
C ALA A 92 2.67 10.44 1.06
N ARG A 93 3.28 10.60 2.25
CA ARG A 93 2.61 11.15 3.43
C ARG A 93 2.06 12.56 3.19
N LYS A 94 2.85 13.44 2.57
CA LYS A 94 2.39 14.78 2.17
C LYS A 94 1.16 14.70 1.25
N HIS A 95 1.19 13.79 0.27
CA HIS A 95 0.05 13.59 -0.63
C HIS A 95 -1.15 12.92 0.05
N VAL A 96 -0.96 12.07 1.05
CA VAL A 96 -2.06 11.53 1.87
C VAL A 96 -2.76 12.67 2.60
N THR A 97 -2.02 13.60 3.21
CA THR A 97 -2.60 14.79 3.84
C THR A 97 -3.40 15.63 2.84
N SER A 98 -2.86 15.86 1.63
CA SER A 98 -3.60 16.55 0.57
C SER A 98 -4.86 15.79 0.16
N CYS A 99 -4.82 14.46 0.03
CA CYS A 99 -6.00 13.66 -0.30
C CYS A 99 -7.10 13.80 0.77
N LEU A 100 -6.74 13.75 2.05
CA LEU A 100 -7.69 13.91 3.16
C LEU A 100 -8.34 15.30 3.14
N ALA A 101 -7.56 16.35 2.87
CA ALA A 101 -8.09 17.70 2.72
C ALA A 101 -9.08 17.79 1.54
N GLU A 102 -8.74 17.21 0.38
CA GLU A 102 -9.62 17.20 -0.78
C GLU A 102 -10.88 16.35 -0.57
N LEU A 103 -10.79 15.21 0.15
CA LEU A 103 -11.97 14.41 0.54
C LEU A 103 -12.92 15.21 1.44
N SER A 104 -12.40 15.96 2.40
CA SER A 104 -13.23 16.84 3.23
C SER A 104 -13.98 17.89 2.39
N LEU A 105 -13.32 18.46 1.38
CA LEU A 105 -13.95 19.38 0.42
C LEU A 105 -14.97 18.67 -0.47
N MET A 106 -14.71 17.44 -0.90
CA MET A 106 -15.66 16.62 -1.64
C MET A 106 -16.94 16.36 -0.82
N LEU A 107 -16.80 16.03 0.47
CA LEU A 107 -17.94 15.84 1.38
C LEU A 107 -18.73 17.15 1.55
N LYS A 108 -18.05 18.27 1.81
CA LYS A 108 -18.69 19.59 1.93
C LYS A 108 -19.43 20.01 0.66
N SER A 109 -18.93 19.62 -0.52
CA SER A 109 -19.59 19.92 -1.80
C SER A 109 -20.94 19.20 -1.98
N GLN A 110 -21.22 18.16 -1.19
CA GLN A 110 -22.43 17.35 -1.32
C GLN A 110 -23.71 18.18 -1.11
N GLU A 111 -23.73 19.07 -0.11
CA GLU A 111 -24.91 19.90 0.19
C GLU A 111 -25.25 20.81 -0.98
N PHE A 112 -24.24 21.50 -1.53
CA PHE A 112 -24.38 22.29 -2.75
C PHE A 112 -24.94 21.44 -3.90
N LEU A 113 -24.39 20.25 -4.15
CA LEU A 113 -24.81 19.41 -5.27
C LEU A 113 -26.23 18.85 -5.10
N LYS A 114 -26.61 18.44 -3.89
CA LYS A 114 -27.96 17.96 -3.56
C LYS A 114 -29.03 19.05 -3.68
N SER A 115 -28.69 20.28 -3.30
CA SER A 115 -29.63 21.42 -3.41
C SER A 115 -30.05 21.73 -4.85
N ARG A 116 -29.38 21.13 -5.86
CA ARG A 116 -29.58 21.36 -7.30
C ARG A 116 -30.09 20.15 -8.06
N SER A 117 -30.21 18.98 -7.43
CA SER A 117 -30.88 17.84 -8.04
C SER A 117 -32.39 18.06 -7.98
N ASP A 118 -32.99 18.58 -9.05
CA ASP A 118 -34.44 18.74 -9.14
C ASP A 118 -35.17 17.39 -9.01
N ILE A 119 -36.35 17.48 -8.41
CA ILE A 119 -37.27 16.47 -7.83
C ILE A 119 -37.75 15.38 -8.83
N THR A 120 -37.24 15.32 -10.06
CA THR A 120 -37.65 14.36 -11.10
C THR A 120 -36.75 13.15 -11.27
N SER A 121 -35.57 13.12 -10.64
CA SER A 121 -34.79 11.88 -10.59
C SER A 121 -35.45 10.92 -9.62
N GLN A 122 -35.94 9.80 -10.16
CA GLN A 122 -36.46 8.65 -9.42
C GLN A 122 -35.70 8.51 -8.11
N LYS A 123 -36.41 8.38 -6.98
CA LYS A 123 -35.84 7.93 -5.69
C LYS A 123 -35.14 6.60 -5.93
N GLY A 124 -33.91 6.65 -6.41
CA GLY A 124 -33.00 5.53 -6.41
C GLY A 124 -32.76 5.16 -4.96
N ASP A 125 -32.58 3.87 -4.71
CA ASP A 125 -32.12 3.40 -3.41
C ASP A 125 -30.93 4.27 -2.95
N GLU A 126 -30.98 4.78 -1.72
CA GLU A 126 -29.93 5.67 -1.15
C GLU A 126 -28.54 5.04 -1.31
N SER A 127 -28.50 3.70 -1.34
CA SER A 127 -27.30 2.89 -1.55
C SER A 127 -26.58 3.12 -2.88
N CYS A 128 -27.24 3.66 -3.91
CA CYS A 128 -26.72 3.72 -5.29
C CYS A 128 -26.66 5.15 -5.86
N THR A 129 -26.43 6.16 -5.02
CA THR A 129 -26.45 7.57 -5.43
C THR A 129 -25.07 8.24 -5.41
N THR A 130 -24.85 9.18 -6.34
CA THR A 130 -23.66 10.05 -6.38
C THR A 130 -23.75 11.17 -5.34
N ALA A 131 -22.74 12.04 -5.28
CA ALA A 131 -22.74 13.21 -4.41
C ALA A 131 -23.95 14.14 -4.60
N SER A 132 -24.53 14.20 -5.81
CA SER A 132 -25.74 14.98 -6.09
C SER A 132 -27.04 14.24 -5.76
N GLY A 133 -26.98 12.99 -5.30
CA GLY A 133 -28.18 12.16 -5.10
C GLY A 133 -28.70 11.49 -6.38
N CYS A 134 -28.03 11.68 -7.52
CA CYS A 134 -28.43 11.09 -8.80
C CYS A 134 -27.84 9.69 -8.99
N CYS A 135 -28.44 8.88 -9.87
CA CYS A 135 -27.82 7.64 -10.32
C CYS A 135 -26.48 7.92 -11.04
N PRO A 136 -25.46 7.09 -10.84
CA PRO A 136 -24.16 7.26 -11.48
C PRO A 136 -24.27 7.02 -12.99
N ILE A 137 -24.02 8.07 -13.78
CA ILE A 137 -24.04 8.00 -15.25
C ILE A 137 -22.86 7.14 -15.73
N GLY A 138 -23.11 6.28 -16.72
CA GLY A 138 -22.09 5.42 -17.33
C GLY A 138 -21.75 4.15 -16.54
N PHE A 139 -22.43 3.90 -15.41
CA PHE A 139 -22.32 2.65 -14.66
C PHE A 139 -23.56 1.79 -14.93
N ASP A 140 -23.35 0.63 -15.56
CA ASP A 140 -24.40 -0.36 -15.78
C ASP A 140 -24.06 -1.66 -15.04
N VAL A 141 -24.84 -1.95 -13.99
CA VAL A 141 -24.69 -3.16 -13.17
C VAL A 141 -24.90 -4.46 -13.96
N SER A 142 -25.56 -4.38 -15.12
CA SER A 142 -25.79 -5.50 -16.04
C SER A 142 -24.67 -5.68 -17.08
N LEU A 143 -23.66 -4.82 -17.12
CA LEU A 143 -22.56 -4.94 -18.09
C LEU A 143 -21.81 -6.27 -17.96
N ASN A 144 -21.69 -6.81 -16.74
CA ASN A 144 -21.09 -8.12 -16.48
C ASN A 144 -21.89 -9.28 -17.09
N SER A 145 -23.22 -9.20 -17.19
CA SER A 145 -24.00 -10.28 -17.80
C SER A 145 -23.85 -10.32 -19.33
N ARG A 146 -23.40 -9.22 -19.94
CA ARG A 146 -23.29 -9.07 -21.40
C ARG A 146 -21.88 -9.30 -21.94
N LEU A 147 -20.83 -9.06 -21.16
CA LEU A 147 -19.43 -9.14 -21.61
C LEU A 147 -18.69 -10.42 -21.16
N LEU A 148 -19.30 -11.30 -20.37
CA LEU A 148 -18.66 -12.51 -19.85
C LEU A 148 -19.01 -13.78 -20.64
N SER A 149 -18.00 -14.61 -20.93
CA SER A 149 -18.15 -16.07 -21.12
C SER A 149 -18.45 -16.74 -19.75
N PRO A 150 -18.94 -18.00 -19.68
CA PRO A 150 -20.04 -18.45 -18.83
C PRO A 150 -19.74 -18.37 -17.32
N ALA A 151 -19.81 -17.17 -16.74
CA ALA A 151 -19.88 -16.98 -15.30
C ALA A 151 -21.31 -16.53 -14.97
N PRO A 152 -21.92 -17.04 -13.89
CA PRO A 152 -23.22 -16.56 -13.45
C PRO A 152 -23.23 -15.04 -13.31
N PRO A 153 -24.32 -14.35 -13.69
CA PRO A 153 -24.44 -12.91 -13.53
C PRO A 153 -24.13 -12.49 -12.10
N ARG A 154 -23.16 -11.59 -11.92
CA ARG A 154 -22.86 -11.00 -10.62
C ARG A 154 -23.41 -9.58 -10.58
N ALA A 155 -24.32 -9.32 -9.65
CA ALA A 155 -24.76 -7.97 -9.36
C ALA A 155 -23.56 -7.14 -8.87
N VAL A 156 -23.28 -6.02 -9.54
CA VAL A 156 -22.31 -5.04 -9.04
C VAL A 156 -23.05 -4.12 -8.09
N GLN A 157 -22.71 -4.18 -6.80
CA GLN A 157 -23.18 -3.17 -5.85
C GLN A 157 -22.33 -1.91 -6.01
N ILE A 158 -22.99 -0.80 -6.29
CA ILE A 158 -22.35 0.52 -6.25
C ILE A 158 -22.36 0.97 -4.79
N LEU A 159 -21.22 1.49 -4.32
CA LEU A 159 -21.14 2.05 -2.97
C LEU A 159 -21.93 3.36 -2.90
N ALA A 160 -22.64 3.56 -1.80
CA ALA A 160 -23.23 4.85 -1.49
C ALA A 160 -22.14 5.92 -1.40
N TRP A 161 -22.47 7.17 -1.74
CA TRP A 161 -21.49 8.26 -1.71
C TRP A 161 -20.78 8.39 -0.35
N SER A 162 -21.52 8.30 0.76
CA SER A 162 -20.94 8.36 2.12
C SER A 162 -19.99 7.20 2.40
N ASP A 163 -20.31 6.00 1.94
CA ASP A 163 -19.48 4.82 2.11
C ASP A 163 -18.22 4.90 1.26
N ALA A 164 -18.31 5.48 0.06
CA ALA A 164 -17.17 5.74 -0.79
C ALA A 164 -16.18 6.73 -0.14
N ILE A 165 -16.68 7.82 0.47
CA ILE A 165 -15.84 8.76 1.22
C ILE A 165 -15.17 8.06 2.41
N ARG A 166 -15.93 7.35 3.25
CA ARG A 166 -15.41 6.60 4.40
C ARG A 166 -14.37 5.55 3.99
N TYR A 167 -14.60 4.87 2.87
CA TYR A 167 -13.66 3.90 2.31
C TYR A 167 -12.32 4.56 2.00
N PHE A 168 -12.33 5.70 1.30
CA PHE A 168 -11.09 6.40 0.96
C PHE A 168 -10.41 7.02 2.18
N GLU A 169 -11.16 7.53 3.16
CA GLU A 169 -10.59 8.01 4.43
C GLU A 169 -9.85 6.88 5.16
N LYS A 170 -10.51 5.72 5.35
CA LYS A 170 -9.89 4.55 5.98
C LYS A 170 -8.66 4.10 5.20
N LEU A 171 -8.77 3.99 3.87
CA LEU A 171 -7.66 3.61 3.00
C LEU A 171 -6.47 4.54 3.18
N LEU A 172 -6.70 5.86 3.17
CA LEU A 172 -5.63 6.85 3.33
C LEU A 172 -4.98 6.79 4.70
N HIS A 173 -5.75 6.59 5.78
CA HIS A 173 -5.19 6.38 7.11
C HIS A 173 -4.34 5.11 7.20
N ASP A 174 -4.82 4.00 6.64
CA ASP A 174 -4.04 2.76 6.59
C ASP A 174 -2.74 2.93 5.79
N LEU A 175 -2.76 3.70 4.69
CA LEU A 175 -1.56 4.04 3.91
C LEU A 175 -0.62 5.01 4.65
N ASP A 176 -1.16 5.96 5.42
CA ASP A 176 -0.38 6.90 6.25
C ASP A 176 0.45 6.14 7.30
N ILE A 177 -0.17 5.16 7.97
CA ILE A 177 0.49 4.29 8.95
C ILE A 177 1.67 3.56 8.31
N ILE A 178 1.51 3.04 7.08
CA ILE A 178 2.61 2.41 6.33
C ILE A 178 3.70 3.42 5.98
N CYS A 179 3.33 4.64 5.59
CA CYS A 179 4.30 5.70 5.27
C CYS A 179 5.08 6.20 6.48
N ALA A 180 4.55 6.03 7.70
CA ALA A 180 5.22 6.36 8.95
C ALA A 180 6.11 5.23 9.49
N LEU A 181 6.19 4.08 8.82
CA LEU A 181 7.01 2.96 9.23
C LEU A 181 8.50 3.34 9.31
N SER A 182 9.13 3.07 10.45
CA SER A 182 10.58 3.07 10.58
C SER A 182 11.17 1.93 9.75
N LEU A 183 12.10 2.24 8.84
CA LEU A 183 12.79 1.26 8.00
C LEU A 183 14.05 0.71 8.67
N ASP A 184 14.00 0.51 9.99
CA ASP A 184 15.06 -0.18 10.71
C ASP A 184 15.03 -1.69 10.41
N PRO A 185 16.19 -2.35 10.24
CA PRO A 185 16.22 -3.73 9.80
C PRO A 185 16.15 -4.73 10.97
N VAL A 186 15.55 -4.33 12.09
CA VAL A 186 15.41 -5.17 13.28
C VAL A 186 14.16 -6.02 13.13
N LEU A 187 14.33 -7.33 12.91
CA LEU A 187 13.23 -8.25 12.60
C LEU A 187 12.07 -8.20 13.61
N GLU A 188 12.38 -8.08 14.90
CA GLU A 188 11.36 -7.98 15.96
C GLU A 188 10.49 -6.73 15.82
N ASN A 189 11.08 -5.57 15.53
CA ASN A 189 10.35 -4.33 15.29
C ASN A 189 9.42 -4.47 14.07
N VAL A 190 9.92 -5.11 13.01
CA VAL A 190 9.13 -5.38 11.80
C VAL A 190 7.93 -6.27 12.12
N LEU A 191 8.14 -7.39 12.82
CA LEU A 191 7.08 -8.32 13.20
C LEU A 191 6.05 -7.65 14.12
N HIS A 192 6.51 -6.88 15.11
CA HIS A 192 5.66 -6.13 16.00
C HIS A 192 4.80 -5.12 15.24
N PHE A 193 5.40 -4.35 14.32
CA PHE A 193 4.67 -3.42 13.48
C PHE A 193 3.58 -4.12 12.66
N ILE A 194 3.90 -5.23 11.99
CA ILE A 194 2.92 -5.98 11.19
C ILE A 194 1.78 -6.48 12.08
N ALA A 195 2.09 -7.04 13.25
CA ALA A 195 1.08 -7.52 14.18
C ALA A 195 0.14 -6.40 14.65
N GLN A 196 0.67 -5.21 14.97
CA GLN A 196 -0.16 -4.06 15.33
C GLN A 196 -0.98 -3.54 14.15
N PHE A 197 -0.37 -3.45 12.96
CA PHE A 197 -1.07 -3.01 11.75
C PHE A 197 -2.22 -3.96 11.38
N GLN A 198 -2.06 -5.28 11.52
CA GLN A 198 -3.12 -6.24 11.24
C GLN A 198 -4.31 -6.14 12.22
N LYS A 199 -4.10 -5.64 13.45
CA LYS A 199 -5.20 -5.43 14.41
C LYS A 199 -6.17 -4.34 13.98
N SER A 200 -5.76 -3.40 13.12
CA SER A 200 -6.68 -2.41 12.54
C SER A 200 -7.56 -2.98 11.42
N VAL A 201 -7.39 -4.26 11.07
CA VAL A 201 -8.10 -4.94 9.98
C VAL A 201 -7.97 -4.15 8.65
N PRO A 202 -6.73 -3.98 8.15
CA PRO A 202 -6.48 -3.21 6.94
C PRO A 202 -7.04 -3.92 5.69
N ASP A 203 -7.50 -3.11 4.74
CA ASP A 203 -8.05 -3.61 3.48
C ASP A 203 -6.95 -4.23 2.59
N LEU A 204 -7.37 -4.79 1.46
CA LEU A 204 -6.47 -5.46 0.53
C LEU A 204 -5.33 -4.54 0.05
N VAL A 205 -5.65 -3.29 -0.27
CA VAL A 205 -4.68 -2.35 -0.88
C VAL A 205 -3.54 -2.01 0.08
N PRO A 206 -3.78 -1.54 1.33
CA PRO A 206 -2.71 -1.30 2.29
C PRO A 206 -1.89 -2.55 2.58
N ARG A 207 -2.54 -3.71 2.74
CA ARG A 207 -1.85 -4.99 2.95
C ARG A 207 -0.90 -5.35 1.81
N ALA A 208 -1.31 -5.13 0.56
CA ALA A 208 -0.46 -5.34 -0.61
C ALA A 208 0.73 -4.38 -0.63
N PHE A 209 0.50 -3.09 -0.34
CA PHE A 209 1.58 -2.11 -0.24
C PHE A 209 2.60 -2.46 0.85
N LEU A 210 2.13 -2.82 2.05
CA LEU A 210 3.01 -3.25 3.13
C LEU A 210 3.82 -4.47 2.73
N GLN A 211 3.19 -5.48 2.12
CA GLN A 211 3.87 -6.68 1.65
C GLN A 211 4.98 -6.36 0.62
N THR A 212 4.70 -5.48 -0.34
CA THR A 212 5.68 -5.04 -1.35
C THR A 212 6.76 -4.14 -0.73
N LEU A 213 6.44 -3.35 0.29
CA LEU A 213 7.44 -2.54 1.00
C LEU A 213 8.41 -3.44 1.77
N LEU A 214 7.91 -4.43 2.48
CA LEU A 214 8.72 -5.32 3.32
C LEU A 214 9.68 -6.18 2.51
N VAL A 215 9.24 -6.74 1.38
CA VAL A 215 10.07 -7.65 0.57
C VAL A 215 10.19 -7.14 -0.86
N GLN A 216 11.38 -6.66 -1.21
CA GLN A 216 11.74 -6.19 -2.56
C GLN A 216 13.02 -6.91 -3.00
N ASP A 217 12.98 -7.56 -4.17
CA ASP A 217 14.12 -8.27 -4.75
C ASP A 217 14.84 -9.24 -3.77
N GLY A 218 14.05 -9.92 -2.93
CA GLY A 218 14.57 -10.87 -1.94
C GLY A 218 15.25 -10.21 -0.73
N LYS A 219 15.11 -8.90 -0.53
CA LYS A 219 15.68 -8.12 0.59
C LYS A 219 14.60 -7.49 1.44
N LEU A 220 14.91 -7.29 2.72
CA LEU A 220 14.07 -6.50 3.62
C LEU A 220 14.17 -5.03 3.19
N TYR A 221 13.01 -4.42 2.90
CA TYR A 221 12.90 -3.06 2.35
C TYR A 221 13.68 -2.83 1.06
N GLY A 222 14.14 -3.87 0.34
CA GLY A 222 15.05 -3.69 -0.80
C GLY A 222 16.45 -3.20 -0.43
N ARG A 223 16.80 -3.22 0.87
CA ARG A 223 18.06 -2.68 1.42
C ARG A 223 18.90 -3.78 2.07
N ASP A 224 18.33 -4.50 3.02
CA ASP A 224 19.04 -5.45 3.87
C ASP A 224 18.84 -6.90 3.40
N LEU A 225 19.92 -7.67 3.33
CA LEU A 225 19.81 -9.11 3.06
C LEU A 225 19.16 -9.80 4.26
N PHE A 226 18.31 -10.80 3.99
CA PHE A 226 17.67 -11.54 5.09
C PHE A 226 18.68 -12.32 5.94
N CYS A 227 19.80 -12.78 5.37
CA CYS A 227 20.87 -13.40 6.15
C CYS A 227 21.41 -12.43 7.22
N ASP A 228 21.68 -11.17 6.87
CA ASP A 228 22.18 -10.16 7.81
C ASP A 228 21.12 -9.79 8.87
N VAL A 229 19.86 -9.70 8.46
CA VAL A 229 18.72 -9.46 9.36
C VAL A 229 18.59 -10.60 10.38
N ILE A 230 18.69 -11.85 9.92
CA ILE A 230 18.59 -13.05 10.76
C ILE A 230 19.80 -13.15 11.69
N SER A 231 21.03 -12.96 11.20
CA SER A 231 22.23 -13.04 12.03
C SER A 231 22.20 -12.01 13.16
N ARG A 232 21.73 -10.78 12.90
CA ARG A 232 21.49 -9.77 13.93
C ARG A 232 20.42 -10.22 14.93
N ALA A 233 19.31 -10.79 14.46
CA ALA A 233 18.24 -11.27 15.35
C ALA A 233 18.70 -12.43 16.25
N LEU A 234 19.58 -13.29 15.75
CA LEU A 234 20.15 -14.42 16.51
C LEU A 234 21.29 -14.00 17.46
N SER A 235 21.74 -12.74 17.40
CA SER A 235 22.91 -12.26 18.17
C SER A 235 24.15 -13.16 17.98
N LEU A 236 24.35 -13.69 16.77
CA LEU A 236 25.50 -14.55 16.49
C LEU A 236 26.80 -13.75 16.64
N PRO A 237 27.85 -14.28 17.30
CA PRO A 237 29.14 -13.60 17.42
C PRO A 237 29.68 -13.22 16.04
N ASP A 238 30.32 -12.04 15.92
CA ASP A 238 30.94 -11.54 14.68
C ASP A 238 31.96 -12.52 14.06
N ILE A 239 32.42 -13.51 14.84
CA ILE A 239 33.33 -14.60 14.46
C ILE A 239 32.69 -15.57 13.44
N ILE A 240 31.36 -15.64 13.39
CA ILE A 240 30.58 -16.43 12.41
C ILE A 240 30.29 -15.61 11.13
N GLY A 241 30.74 -14.35 11.08
CA GLY A 241 30.65 -13.45 9.93
C GLY A 241 31.53 -13.84 8.74
N ASP A 242 31.97 -15.09 8.67
CA ASP A 242 32.66 -15.61 7.50
C ASP A 242 31.67 -15.84 6.35
N LYS A 243 32.13 -15.66 5.12
CA LYS A 243 31.30 -15.89 3.91
C LYS A 243 30.71 -17.30 3.86
N GLU A 244 31.34 -18.24 4.56
CA GLU A 244 30.97 -19.64 4.64
C GLU A 244 29.63 -19.86 5.37
N PHE A 245 29.38 -19.17 6.49
CA PHE A 245 28.11 -19.28 7.23
C PHE A 245 26.93 -18.70 6.44
N GLN A 246 27.12 -17.54 5.81
CA GLN A 246 26.08 -16.93 4.97
C GLN A 246 25.75 -17.77 3.72
N SER A 247 26.72 -18.55 3.24
CA SER A 247 26.54 -19.49 2.12
C SER A 247 25.94 -20.83 2.53
N ASN A 248 25.76 -21.08 3.83
CA ASN A 248 25.21 -22.33 4.31
C ASN A 248 23.75 -22.47 3.87
N GLU A 249 23.42 -23.64 3.33
CA GLU A 249 22.11 -23.93 2.73
C GLU A 249 20.97 -23.63 3.72
N PHE A 250 21.16 -23.93 5.01
CA PHE A 250 20.14 -23.68 6.02
C PHE A 250 19.86 -22.17 6.24
N VAL A 251 20.86 -21.29 6.10
CA VAL A 251 20.67 -19.83 6.27
C VAL A 251 19.84 -19.27 5.11
N VAL A 252 20.10 -19.76 3.90
CA VAL A 252 19.31 -19.41 2.71
C VAL A 252 17.87 -19.90 2.85
N GLN A 253 17.67 -21.15 3.29
CA GLN A 253 16.33 -21.71 3.54
C GLN A 253 15.59 -20.94 4.65
N LEU A 254 16.26 -20.57 5.73
CA LEU A 254 15.69 -19.75 6.80
C LEU A 254 15.31 -18.35 6.30
N GLY A 255 16.16 -17.72 5.49
CA GLY A 255 15.84 -16.47 4.80
C GLY A 255 14.56 -16.57 3.98
N GLN A 256 14.38 -17.66 3.23
CA GLN A 256 13.17 -17.90 2.45
C GLN A 256 11.93 -18.12 3.34
N LEU A 257 12.07 -18.81 4.48
CA LEU A 257 10.99 -18.94 5.46
C LEU A 257 10.60 -17.60 6.09
N VAL A 258 11.56 -16.75 6.44
CA VAL A 258 11.30 -15.41 6.95
C VAL A 258 10.59 -14.54 5.91
N ILE A 259 11.03 -14.57 4.64
CA ILE A 259 10.34 -13.90 3.54
C ILE A 259 8.88 -14.36 3.44
N ASN A 260 8.66 -15.68 3.48
CA ASN A 260 7.33 -16.26 3.41
C ASN A 260 6.46 -15.86 4.61
N LEU A 261 7.04 -15.84 5.81
CA LEU A 261 6.38 -15.40 7.02
C LEU A 261 5.90 -13.95 6.89
N LEU A 262 6.79 -13.01 6.55
CA LEU A 262 6.44 -11.60 6.38
C LEU A 262 5.32 -11.42 5.34
N LYS A 263 5.39 -12.15 4.23
CA LYS A 263 4.35 -12.16 3.20
C LYS A 263 3.02 -12.69 3.72
N ILE A 264 3.02 -13.80 4.47
CA ILE A 264 1.82 -14.42 5.03
C ILE A 264 1.17 -13.48 6.06
N LEU A 265 1.95 -12.87 6.94
CA LEU A 265 1.46 -11.95 7.97
C LEU A 265 0.78 -10.70 7.38
N CYS A 266 1.09 -10.35 6.12
CA CYS A 266 0.39 -9.27 5.41
C CYS A 266 -0.94 -9.72 4.76
N THR A 267 -1.28 -11.01 4.76
CA THR A 267 -2.56 -11.50 4.20
C THR A 267 -3.72 -11.33 5.19
N ASN A 268 -4.96 -11.62 4.77
CA ASN A 268 -6.09 -11.62 5.70
C ASN A 268 -6.00 -12.78 6.70
N THR A 269 -6.69 -12.66 7.84
CA THR A 269 -6.61 -13.61 8.98
C THR A 269 -6.88 -15.06 8.61
N ALA A 270 -7.84 -15.33 7.72
CA ALA A 270 -8.15 -16.69 7.30
C ALA A 270 -6.99 -17.31 6.51
N TRP A 271 -6.36 -16.53 5.64
CA TRP A 271 -5.16 -16.93 4.91
C TRP A 271 -3.93 -17.05 5.80
N GLN A 272 -3.73 -16.13 6.75
CA GLN A 272 -2.68 -16.22 7.76
C GLN A 272 -2.75 -17.57 8.48
N ARG A 273 -3.90 -17.90 9.08
CA ARG A 273 -4.10 -19.17 9.80
C ARG A 273 -3.80 -20.38 8.93
N ARG A 274 -4.36 -20.41 7.71
CA ARG A 274 -4.18 -21.55 6.78
C ARG A 274 -2.72 -21.72 6.33
N LYS A 275 -2.01 -20.63 6.05
CA LYS A 275 -0.65 -20.68 5.51
C LYS A 275 0.39 -20.90 6.59
N LEU A 276 0.23 -20.25 7.75
CA LEU A 276 1.10 -20.49 8.91
C LEU A 276 1.05 -21.96 9.34
N GLY A 277 -0.16 -22.54 9.42
CA GLY A 277 -0.31 -23.96 9.77
C GLY A 277 0.41 -24.92 8.82
N LYS A 278 0.55 -24.56 7.53
CA LYS A 278 1.33 -25.35 6.56
C LYS A 278 2.83 -25.16 6.71
N SER A 279 3.27 -23.96 7.08
CA SER A 279 4.71 -23.66 7.23
C SER A 279 5.34 -24.26 8.50
N LEU A 280 4.54 -24.71 9.48
CA LEU A 280 5.06 -25.22 10.76
C LEU A 280 6.02 -26.41 10.58
N GLN A 281 5.75 -27.29 9.61
CA GLN A 281 6.62 -28.42 9.31
C GLN A 281 8.00 -27.92 8.82
N ASP A 282 8.02 -26.96 7.91
CA ASP A 282 9.26 -26.38 7.37
C ASP A 282 10.06 -25.70 8.48
N TRP A 283 9.41 -24.96 9.38
CA TRP A 283 10.04 -24.37 10.56
C TRP A 283 10.64 -25.42 11.49
N SER A 284 9.95 -26.54 11.72
CA SER A 284 10.45 -27.64 12.54
C SER A 284 11.69 -28.29 11.91
N THR A 285 11.68 -28.53 10.59
CA THR A 285 12.83 -29.09 9.88
C THR A 285 14.05 -28.18 9.97
N ILE A 286 13.89 -26.88 9.73
CA ILE A 286 15.01 -25.92 9.84
C ILE A 286 15.53 -25.82 11.27
N SER A 287 14.66 -25.85 12.28
CA SER A 287 15.10 -25.84 13.68
C SER A 287 16.03 -27.02 13.99
N ILE A 288 15.70 -28.22 13.52
CA ILE A 288 16.53 -29.42 13.70
C ILE A 288 17.86 -29.28 12.96
N GLN A 289 17.85 -28.78 11.72
CA GLN A 289 19.07 -28.54 10.94
C GLN A 289 19.99 -27.52 11.61
N LEU A 290 19.42 -26.43 12.15
CA LEU A 290 20.15 -25.41 12.90
C LEU A 290 20.82 -26.02 14.14
N GLU A 291 20.10 -26.82 14.92
CA GLU A 291 20.66 -27.50 16.09
C GLU A 291 21.82 -28.44 15.72
N LEU A 292 21.70 -29.18 14.62
CA LEU A 292 22.76 -30.07 14.13
C LEU A 292 23.98 -29.29 13.63
N ALA A 293 23.78 -28.20 12.90
CA ALA A 293 24.84 -27.33 12.42
C ALA A 293 25.60 -26.67 13.58
N LEU A 294 24.89 -26.13 14.56
CA LEU A 294 25.48 -25.55 15.77
C LEU A 294 26.26 -26.60 16.56
N LYS A 295 25.75 -27.83 16.71
CA LYS A 295 26.47 -28.92 17.37
C LYS A 295 27.75 -29.31 16.64
N ARG A 296 27.79 -29.21 15.31
CA ARG A 296 28.98 -29.49 14.51
C ARG A 296 30.03 -28.39 14.70
N GLU A 297 29.65 -27.13 14.50
CA GLU A 297 30.59 -26.00 14.59
C GLU A 297 31.11 -25.76 16.03
N PHE A 298 30.23 -25.85 17.04
CA PHE A 298 30.60 -25.67 18.46
C PHE A 298 31.09 -26.95 19.15
N GLY A 299 30.74 -28.13 18.62
CA GLY A 299 31.27 -29.40 19.09
C GLY A 299 32.71 -29.63 18.65
N GLU A 300 33.06 -29.20 17.43
CA GLU A 300 34.43 -29.25 16.92
C GLU A 300 35.34 -28.23 17.62
N THR A 301 34.89 -26.99 17.87
CA THR A 301 35.71 -26.00 18.64
C THR A 301 35.99 -26.44 20.08
N ARG A 302 35.05 -27.16 20.71
CA ARG A 302 35.27 -27.70 22.07
C ARG A 302 36.28 -28.85 22.08
N ASN A 303 36.36 -29.64 21.00
CA ASN A 303 37.35 -30.69 20.85
C ASN A 303 38.74 -30.14 20.52
N VAL A 304 38.83 -29.07 19.73
CA VAL A 304 40.11 -28.39 19.43
C VAL A 304 40.73 -27.76 20.69
N LEU A 305 39.92 -27.09 21.53
CA LEU A 305 40.39 -26.56 22.82
C LEU A 305 40.73 -27.65 23.84
N ALA A 306 40.04 -28.81 23.79
CA ALA A 306 40.38 -29.95 24.63
C ALA A 306 41.69 -30.63 24.20
N ASP A 307 41.97 -30.67 22.89
CA ASP A 307 43.22 -31.23 22.35
C ASP A 307 44.42 -30.29 22.54
N GLU A 308 44.24 -28.96 22.51
CA GLU A 308 45.33 -28.04 22.87
C GLU A 308 45.68 -28.09 24.37
N VAL A 309 44.68 -28.23 25.25
CA VAL A 309 44.90 -28.38 26.69
C VAL A 309 45.54 -29.74 27.03
N SER A 310 45.25 -30.80 26.26
CA SER A 310 45.88 -32.10 26.45
C SER A 310 47.35 -32.13 25.97
N LEU A 311 47.68 -31.39 24.90
CA LEU A 311 49.05 -31.22 24.41
C LEU A 311 49.92 -30.39 25.37
N VAL A 312 49.40 -29.32 25.95
CA VAL A 312 50.14 -28.49 26.93
C VAL A 312 50.33 -29.21 28.27
N SER A 313 49.38 -30.06 28.68
CA SER A 313 49.50 -30.87 29.91
C SER A 313 50.54 -32.00 29.77
N SER A 314 50.74 -32.54 28.56
CA SER A 314 51.75 -33.58 28.30
C SER A 314 53.20 -33.06 28.28
N ALA A 315 53.41 -31.78 27.97
CA ALA A 315 54.74 -31.15 27.92
C ALA A 315 55.27 -30.70 29.30
N CYS A 316 54.40 -30.54 30.31
CA CYS A 316 54.82 -30.11 31.66
C CYS A 316 55.12 -31.26 32.64
N CYS A 317 54.96 -32.52 32.24
CA CYS A 317 55.27 -33.69 33.07
C CYS A 317 56.59 -34.39 32.73
N SER A 318 57.43 -33.76 31.90
CA SER A 318 58.78 -34.26 31.58
C SER A 318 59.83 -33.15 31.71
N SER A 319 60.11 -32.74 32.95
CA SER A 319 61.33 -32.05 33.37
C SER A 319 61.54 -32.24 34.87
#